data_AF-A0A1E1LF45-F1
#
_entry.id   AF-A0A1E1LF45-F1
#
_cell.length_a   1.000
_cell.length_b   1.000
_cell.length_c   1.000
_cell.angle_alpha   90.00
_cell.angle_beta   90.00
_cell.angle_gamma   90.00
#
_symmetry.space_group_name_H-M   'P 1'
#
loop_
_entity.id
_entity.type
_entity.pdbx_description
1 polymer ?
#
loop_
_entity_poly.entity_id
_entity_poly.type
_entity_poly.pdbx_seq_one_letter_code
_entity_poly.pdbx_strand_id
1 'polypeptide(L)'
;MSHRQHGHPSSSRKASGKPASKSSGKRKSAKQHSNAHTHPKIEDDLPNPRQHTYFGRDLARTLRYNAEKDIETVLADHEINLLQDPIPEVSSTRESKNLMNTYFLIFDQAFFCKLLGKDLKKRIVIYDDHQNDASLGYYKDGIIHINMTIQDRTGPLGEKQLAVLLHEMLHAFLDLYTCNCSKCEKRTADQGGFGATGHGSTWANSMIYLQKSLARQVGWDVDCGVERGVYTEMNASGWQPRPEQFERWNIKSSHVPQVKKHHERGKHKKRPKGSACVVM
;
A
#
# COMPACT_ATOMS: atom_id res chain seq x y z
N MET A 1 59.48 -64.00 23.59
CA MET A 1 60.14 -64.46 24.84
C MET A 1 59.53 -63.70 26.00
N SER A 2 58.95 -64.45 26.92
CA SER A 2 58.31 -64.01 28.16
C SER A 2 59.37 -63.63 29.19
N HIS A 3 59.19 -62.54 29.94
CA HIS A 3 59.38 -62.54 31.40
C HIS A 3 58.75 -61.29 32.05
N ARG A 4 57.64 -61.55 32.75
CA ARG A 4 57.29 -61.17 34.15
C ARG A 4 58.41 -60.44 34.94
N GLN A 5 58.18 -59.57 35.94
CA GLN A 5 57.02 -59.10 36.70
C GLN A 5 57.48 -58.05 37.75
N HIS A 6 56.55 -57.17 38.13
CA HIS A 6 56.24 -56.61 39.47
C HIS A 6 57.20 -55.74 40.30
N GLY A 7 56.61 -54.66 40.86
CA GLY A 7 57.09 -53.94 42.04
C GLY A 7 56.32 -52.62 42.33
N HIS A 8 55.14 -52.70 42.94
CA HIS A 8 54.45 -51.61 43.68
C HIS A 8 54.79 -51.75 45.19
N PRO A 9 54.79 -50.69 46.04
CA PRO A 9 53.56 -50.07 46.61
C PRO A 9 53.65 -48.53 46.85
N SER A 10 52.55 -47.76 46.82
CA SER A 10 51.73 -47.20 47.95
C SER A 10 52.53 -46.34 48.96
N SER A 11 52.11 -45.19 49.55
CA SER A 11 50.82 -44.54 49.77
C SER A 11 51.02 -43.14 50.41
N SER A 12 50.11 -42.21 50.10
CA SER A 12 49.60 -41.08 50.95
C SER A 12 50.49 -39.88 51.35
N ARG A 13 49.99 -38.66 51.07
CA ARG A 13 49.43 -37.74 52.09
C ARG A 13 48.77 -36.48 51.48
N LYS A 14 47.71 -36.06 52.19
CA LYS A 14 46.78 -34.94 51.94
C LYS A 14 47.38 -33.58 52.37
N ALA A 15 46.97 -32.50 51.70
CA ALA A 15 46.67 -31.17 52.28
C ALA A 15 45.90 -30.34 51.22
N SER A 16 44.58 -30.17 51.30
CA SER A 16 43.82 -29.16 52.07
C SER A 16 44.07 -27.71 51.63
N GLY A 17 43.09 -27.09 50.97
CA GLY A 17 43.06 -25.64 50.73
C GLY A 17 42.06 -25.17 49.66
N LYS A 18 40.77 -25.16 49.97
CA LYS A 18 39.81 -24.17 49.40
C LYS A 18 39.81 -22.97 50.35
N PRO A 19 39.73 -21.72 49.86
CA PRO A 19 38.40 -21.12 49.74
C PRO A 19 38.18 -20.29 48.47
N ALA A 20 36.90 -20.08 48.19
CA ALA A 20 36.36 -19.35 47.06
C ALA A 20 36.69 -17.85 47.07
N SER A 21 37.00 -17.31 45.88
CA SER A 21 36.69 -15.91 45.50
C SER A 21 36.20 -15.94 44.05
N LYS A 22 34.88 -15.81 43.85
CA LYS A 22 34.19 -14.59 43.40
C LYS A 22 34.72 -14.00 42.08
N SER A 23 34.04 -14.43 41.02
CA SER A 23 33.41 -13.58 39.99
C SER A 23 34.24 -12.48 39.33
N SER A 24 34.62 -12.71 38.08
CA SER A 24 34.34 -11.76 36.99
C SER A 24 34.49 -12.46 35.63
N GLY A 25 33.74 -13.53 35.45
CA GLY A 25 33.46 -14.02 34.10
C GLY A 25 32.69 -12.92 33.37
N LYS A 26 33.37 -12.19 32.49
CA LYS A 26 32.75 -11.37 31.44
C LYS A 26 31.93 -12.31 30.56
N ARG A 27 30.74 -12.67 31.04
CA ARG A 27 29.62 -13.08 30.19
C ARG A 27 29.40 -11.91 29.27
N LYS A 28 29.93 -12.01 28.06
CA LYS A 28 29.42 -11.26 26.91
C LYS A 28 27.93 -11.57 26.89
N SER A 29 27.12 -10.69 27.48
CA SER A 29 25.69 -10.74 27.23
C SER A 29 25.60 -10.53 25.73
N ALA A 30 25.27 -11.61 25.03
CA ALA A 30 24.58 -11.48 23.78
C ALA A 30 23.31 -10.72 24.12
N LYS A 31 23.38 -9.39 24.11
CA LYS A 31 22.24 -8.55 23.81
C LYS A 31 21.77 -9.07 22.46
N GLN A 32 20.87 -10.04 22.51
CA GLN A 32 19.84 -10.18 21.50
C GLN A 32 19.22 -8.80 21.41
N HIS A 33 19.75 -7.99 20.49
CA HIS A 33 18.99 -6.94 19.87
C HIS A 33 17.78 -7.67 19.32
N SER A 34 16.68 -7.60 20.06
CA SER A 34 15.39 -8.10 19.60
C SER A 34 15.18 -7.49 18.22
N ASN A 35 15.09 -8.40 17.25
CA ASN A 35 15.07 -8.12 15.83
C ASN A 35 14.26 -6.87 15.53
N ALA A 36 14.85 -5.96 14.75
CA ALA A 36 14.12 -4.94 14.04
C ALA A 36 12.84 -5.58 13.47
N HIS A 37 11.67 -4.97 13.67
CA HIS A 37 10.47 -5.40 12.95
C HIS A 37 10.76 -5.27 11.46
N THR A 38 11.17 -6.37 10.84
CA THR A 38 11.33 -6.53 9.40
C THR A 38 9.98 -6.99 8.89
N HIS A 39 9.29 -6.10 8.17
CA HIS A 39 8.09 -6.50 7.46
C HIS A 39 8.47 -7.49 6.36
N PRO A 40 7.64 -8.52 6.09
CA PRO A 40 7.82 -9.32 4.90
C PRO A 40 7.71 -8.42 3.66
N LYS A 41 8.38 -8.78 2.57
CA LYS A 41 8.15 -8.17 1.26
C LYS A 41 6.96 -8.84 0.61
N ILE A 42 6.22 -8.09 -0.21
CA ILE A 42 5.23 -8.67 -1.10
C ILE A 42 5.93 -8.98 -2.43
N GLU A 43 6.01 -10.26 -2.78
CA GLU A 43 6.60 -10.82 -4.00
C GLU A 43 5.48 -11.47 -4.82
N ASP A 44 5.64 -11.52 -6.15
CA ASP A 44 4.58 -11.88 -7.11
C ASP A 44 3.96 -13.26 -6.86
N ASP A 45 4.72 -14.19 -6.28
CA ASP A 45 4.33 -15.58 -6.09
C ASP A 45 3.97 -15.92 -4.63
N LEU A 46 3.63 -14.94 -3.79
CA LEU A 46 3.30 -15.21 -2.38
C LEU A 46 2.03 -16.07 -2.29
N PRO A 47 2.12 -17.35 -1.89
CA PRO A 47 0.97 -18.25 -1.96
C PRO A 47 -0.11 -17.91 -0.93
N ASN A 48 0.15 -17.01 0.02
CA ASN A 48 -0.78 -16.56 1.06
C ASN A 48 -0.34 -15.19 1.64
N PRO A 49 -0.63 -14.06 0.97
CA PRO A 49 -0.27 -12.76 1.52
C PRO A 49 -1.05 -12.47 2.79
N ARG A 50 -0.35 -12.05 3.85
CA ARG A 50 -0.98 -11.80 5.15
C ARG A 50 -1.51 -10.38 5.23
N GLN A 51 -2.81 -10.23 5.45
CA GLN A 51 -3.43 -8.93 5.65
C GLN A 51 -2.77 -8.14 6.79
N HIS A 52 -2.67 -6.83 6.62
CA HIS A 52 -2.11 -5.87 7.58
C HIS A 52 -0.68 -6.17 8.08
N THR A 53 0.17 -6.78 7.26
CA THR A 53 1.54 -7.14 7.66
C THR A 53 2.65 -6.36 6.95
N TYR A 54 2.36 -5.73 5.82
CA TYR A 54 3.39 -5.15 4.95
C TYR A 54 3.63 -3.68 5.24
N PHE A 55 4.87 -3.20 5.11
CA PHE A 55 5.15 -1.79 5.28
C PHE A 55 4.70 -1.02 4.05
N GLY A 56 3.97 0.10 4.22
CA GLY A 56 3.39 0.84 3.09
C GLY A 56 4.40 1.26 2.02
N ARG A 57 5.63 1.66 2.43
CA ARG A 57 6.71 1.98 1.49
C ARG A 57 7.11 0.78 0.62
N ASP A 58 7.11 -0.42 1.19
CA ASP A 58 7.47 -1.64 0.46
C ASP A 58 6.34 -2.06 -0.48
N LEU A 59 5.07 -1.89 -0.07
CA LEU A 59 3.92 -2.06 -0.95
C LEU A 59 3.98 -1.10 -2.16
N ALA A 60 4.24 0.19 -1.92
CA ALA A 60 4.40 1.16 -3.01
C ALA A 60 5.55 0.81 -3.95
N ARG A 61 6.65 0.25 -3.42
CA ARG A 61 7.77 -0.23 -4.26
C ARG A 61 7.34 -1.43 -5.12
N THR A 62 6.58 -2.38 -4.58
CA THR A 62 6.09 -3.52 -5.36
C THR A 62 5.10 -3.08 -6.42
N LEU A 63 4.13 -2.21 -6.10
CA LEU A 63 3.19 -1.69 -7.08
C LEU A 63 3.90 -0.95 -8.22
N ARG A 64 4.93 -0.16 -7.89
CA ARG A 64 5.81 0.44 -8.90
C ARG A 64 6.48 -0.61 -9.78
N TYR A 65 7.11 -1.62 -9.18
CA TYR A 65 7.80 -2.67 -9.92
C TYR A 65 6.85 -3.40 -10.88
N ASN A 66 5.63 -3.69 -10.44
CA ASN A 66 4.60 -4.30 -11.29
C ASN A 66 4.17 -3.38 -12.43
N ALA A 67 3.94 -2.10 -12.14
CA ALA A 67 3.60 -1.09 -13.15
C ALA A 67 4.74 -0.80 -14.15
N GLU A 68 5.97 -1.22 -13.85
CA GLU A 68 7.12 -1.11 -14.76
C GLU A 68 7.34 -2.39 -15.58
N LYS A 69 6.62 -3.49 -15.30
CA LYS A 69 6.67 -4.71 -16.12
C LYS A 69 6.02 -4.50 -17.47
N ASP A 70 6.48 -5.30 -18.41
CA ASP A 70 5.86 -5.45 -19.72
C ASP A 70 4.49 -6.12 -19.55
N ILE A 71 3.41 -5.47 -20.00
CA ILE A 71 2.06 -5.93 -19.65
C ILE A 71 1.73 -7.26 -20.35
N GLU A 72 2.36 -7.50 -21.50
CA GLU A 72 2.39 -8.71 -22.31
C GLU A 72 2.91 -9.93 -21.54
N THR A 73 3.72 -9.71 -20.49
CA THR A 73 4.21 -10.79 -19.64
C THR A 73 3.24 -11.15 -18.51
N VAL A 74 2.20 -10.33 -18.30
CA VAL A 74 1.27 -10.42 -17.16
C VAL A 74 -0.16 -10.69 -17.60
N LEU A 75 -0.58 -10.17 -18.75
CA LEU A 75 -1.92 -10.31 -19.32
C LEU A 75 -1.93 -11.24 -20.53
N ALA A 76 -3.07 -11.89 -20.77
CA ALA A 76 -3.29 -12.62 -22.01
C ALA A 76 -3.65 -11.66 -23.16
N ASP A 77 -3.39 -12.07 -24.41
CA ASP A 77 -3.63 -11.25 -25.61
C ASP A 77 -5.03 -10.62 -25.66
N HIS A 78 -6.07 -11.37 -25.29
CA HIS A 78 -7.44 -10.86 -25.28
C HIS A 78 -7.68 -9.77 -24.21
N GLU A 79 -6.96 -9.82 -23.08
CA GLU A 79 -7.03 -8.78 -22.03
C GLU A 79 -6.29 -7.51 -22.48
N ILE A 80 -5.19 -7.67 -23.22
CA ILE A 80 -4.42 -6.56 -23.81
C ILE A 80 -5.25 -5.88 -24.89
N ASN A 81 -5.86 -6.65 -25.79
CA ASN A 81 -6.77 -6.12 -26.80
C ASN A 81 -7.92 -5.33 -26.16
N LEU A 82 -8.50 -5.84 -25.06
CA LEU A 82 -9.54 -5.13 -24.32
C LEU A 82 -9.07 -3.78 -23.78
N LEU A 83 -7.82 -3.65 -23.30
CA LEU A 83 -7.25 -2.38 -22.84
C LEU A 83 -7.04 -1.38 -24.00
N GLN A 84 -6.66 -1.88 -25.16
CA GLN A 84 -6.33 -1.06 -26.33
C GLN A 84 -7.58 -0.66 -27.14
N ASP A 85 -8.64 -1.47 -27.08
CA ASP A 85 -9.92 -1.18 -27.72
C ASP A 85 -10.61 0.05 -27.12
N PRO A 86 -11.38 0.81 -27.92
CA PRO A 86 -12.20 1.90 -27.41
C PRO A 86 -13.15 1.43 -26.31
N ILE A 87 -13.25 2.21 -25.23
CA ILE A 87 -14.17 1.89 -24.13
C ILE A 87 -15.62 2.00 -24.63
N PRO A 88 -16.46 0.97 -24.44
CA PRO A 88 -17.86 1.03 -24.83
C PRO A 88 -18.60 2.18 -24.16
N GLU A 89 -19.58 2.74 -24.87
CA GLU A 89 -20.47 3.74 -24.27
C GLU A 89 -21.22 3.14 -23.08
N VAL A 90 -21.27 3.87 -21.98
CA VAL A 90 -21.95 3.47 -20.75
C VAL A 90 -23.16 4.37 -20.55
N SER A 91 -24.34 3.79 -20.66
CA SER A 91 -25.63 4.50 -20.53
C SER A 91 -26.46 4.02 -19.34
N SER A 92 -26.07 2.90 -18.72
CA SER A 92 -26.80 2.27 -17.62
C SER A 92 -25.89 1.75 -16.51
N THR A 93 -26.45 1.62 -15.30
CA THR A 93 -25.78 1.01 -14.15
C THR A 93 -25.31 -0.42 -14.43
N ARG A 94 -26.08 -1.18 -15.23
CA ARG A 94 -25.74 -2.55 -15.65
C ARG A 94 -24.50 -2.57 -16.55
N GLU A 95 -24.44 -1.69 -17.54
CA GLU A 95 -23.28 -1.56 -18.44
C GLU A 95 -22.04 -1.14 -17.67
N SER A 96 -22.16 -0.13 -16.81
CA SER A 96 -21.07 0.32 -15.92
C SER A 96 -20.59 -0.84 -15.04
N LYS A 97 -21.51 -1.56 -14.39
CA LYS A 97 -21.17 -2.69 -13.52
C LYS A 97 -20.44 -3.80 -14.27
N ASN A 98 -20.85 -4.10 -15.50
CA ASN A 98 -20.19 -5.08 -16.36
C ASN A 98 -18.78 -4.62 -16.74
N LEU A 99 -18.64 -3.36 -17.17
CA LEU A 99 -17.35 -2.75 -17.48
C LEU A 99 -16.39 -2.82 -16.28
N MET A 100 -16.83 -2.38 -15.10
CA MET A 100 -16.03 -2.40 -13.88
C MET A 100 -15.63 -3.83 -13.49
N ASN A 101 -16.55 -4.79 -13.58
CA ASN A 101 -16.27 -6.19 -13.25
C ASN A 101 -15.24 -6.84 -14.19
N THR A 102 -15.23 -6.45 -15.47
CA THR A 102 -14.26 -6.93 -16.45
C THR A 102 -12.88 -6.35 -16.15
N TYR A 103 -12.78 -5.02 -16.11
CA TYR A 103 -11.51 -4.32 -15.92
C TYR A 103 -10.92 -4.50 -14.53
N PHE A 104 -11.74 -4.75 -13.49
CA PHE A 104 -11.24 -5.09 -12.16
C PHE A 104 -10.29 -6.30 -12.21
N LEU A 105 -10.64 -7.35 -12.97
CA LEU A 105 -9.77 -8.53 -13.06
C LEU A 105 -8.47 -8.23 -13.80
N ILE A 106 -8.56 -7.44 -14.88
CA ILE A 106 -7.41 -7.00 -15.67
C ILE A 106 -6.47 -6.17 -14.79
N PHE A 107 -6.99 -5.19 -14.06
CA PHE A 107 -6.20 -4.35 -13.15
C PHE A 107 -5.62 -5.14 -11.98
N ASP A 108 -6.38 -6.05 -11.38
CA ASP A 108 -5.89 -6.89 -10.28
C ASP A 108 -4.71 -7.77 -10.73
N GLN A 109 -4.81 -8.32 -11.94
CA GLN A 109 -3.73 -9.11 -12.55
C GLN A 109 -2.52 -8.24 -12.93
N ALA A 110 -2.75 -7.12 -13.63
CA ALA A 110 -1.68 -6.25 -14.12
C ALA A 110 -0.90 -5.54 -13.00
N PHE A 111 -1.60 -5.10 -11.95
CA PHE A 111 -1.03 -4.16 -10.98
C PHE A 111 -0.95 -4.72 -9.55
N PHE A 112 -1.90 -5.56 -9.14
CA PHE A 112 -2.08 -5.93 -7.74
C PHE A 112 -1.75 -7.41 -7.44
N CYS A 113 -0.99 -8.08 -8.31
CA CYS A 113 -0.57 -9.49 -8.15
C CYS A 113 -1.75 -10.47 -7.93
N LYS A 114 -2.95 -10.18 -8.46
CA LYS A 114 -4.17 -10.98 -8.23
C LYS A 114 -4.59 -11.08 -6.76
N LEU A 115 -4.21 -10.10 -5.94
CA LEU A 115 -4.41 -10.16 -4.49
C LEU A 115 -5.73 -9.54 -4.03
N LEU A 116 -6.36 -8.69 -4.84
CA LEU A 116 -7.68 -8.16 -4.50
C LEU A 116 -8.77 -9.20 -4.75
N GLY A 117 -8.58 -10.03 -5.78
CA GLY A 117 -9.29 -11.29 -5.99
C GLY A 117 -10.79 -11.16 -6.30
N LYS A 118 -11.43 -12.32 -6.49
CA LYS A 118 -12.84 -12.41 -6.90
C LYS A 118 -13.83 -11.91 -5.84
N ASP A 119 -13.43 -11.87 -4.57
CA ASP A 119 -14.33 -11.46 -3.49
C ASP A 119 -14.51 -9.95 -3.43
N LEU A 120 -13.45 -9.16 -3.67
CA LEU A 120 -13.60 -7.71 -3.79
C LEU A 120 -14.33 -7.33 -5.09
N LYS A 121 -14.11 -8.06 -6.20
CA LYS A 121 -14.87 -7.89 -7.45
C LYS A 121 -16.40 -7.93 -7.22
N LYS A 122 -16.87 -8.87 -6.39
CA LYS A 122 -18.30 -8.99 -6.07
C LYS A 122 -18.84 -7.81 -5.25
N ARG A 123 -17.95 -6.97 -4.72
CA ARG A 123 -18.25 -5.82 -3.85
C ARG A 123 -18.04 -4.48 -4.54
N ILE A 124 -18.20 -4.43 -5.87
CA ILE A 124 -18.33 -3.15 -6.59
C ILE A 124 -19.82 -2.76 -6.61
N VAL A 125 -20.16 -1.56 -6.19
CA VAL A 125 -21.51 -1.00 -6.22
C VAL A 125 -21.51 0.19 -7.17
N ILE A 126 -22.42 0.19 -8.14
CA ILE A 126 -22.67 1.34 -9.00
C ILE A 126 -23.85 2.10 -8.40
N TYR A 127 -23.67 3.38 -8.17
CA TYR A 127 -24.71 4.25 -7.62
C TYR A 127 -24.89 5.48 -8.50
N ASP A 128 -26.02 6.16 -8.32
CA ASP A 128 -26.31 7.43 -8.97
C ASP A 128 -26.57 8.46 -7.87
N ASP A 129 -25.70 9.47 -7.78
CA ASP A 129 -25.85 10.55 -6.82
C ASP A 129 -25.67 11.89 -7.54
N HIS A 130 -26.81 12.44 -7.96
CA HIS A 130 -26.91 13.76 -8.56
C HIS A 130 -26.79 14.91 -7.56
N GLN A 131 -26.82 14.64 -6.25
CA GLN A 131 -26.88 15.67 -5.20
C GLN A 131 -25.53 15.89 -4.50
N ASN A 132 -24.61 14.94 -4.65
CA ASN A 132 -23.32 14.96 -3.99
C ASN A 132 -22.20 15.09 -5.03
N ASP A 133 -22.04 16.31 -5.54
CA ASP A 133 -21.16 16.71 -6.65
C ASP A 133 -19.67 16.41 -6.46
N ALA A 134 -19.26 15.96 -5.27
CA ALA A 134 -17.86 15.83 -4.91
C ALA A 134 -17.27 14.47 -5.32
N SER A 135 -17.97 13.35 -5.09
CA SER A 135 -17.36 12.01 -5.16
C SER A 135 -17.65 11.27 -6.46
N LEU A 136 -16.60 11.09 -7.26
CA LEU A 136 -16.59 10.23 -8.45
C LEU A 136 -16.70 8.74 -8.09
N GLY A 137 -16.26 8.40 -6.88
CA GLY A 137 -16.31 7.08 -6.28
C GLY A 137 -15.64 7.09 -4.90
N TYR A 138 -15.75 5.97 -4.19
CA TYR A 138 -15.09 5.77 -2.91
C TYR A 138 -14.99 4.30 -2.52
N TYR A 139 -13.94 3.94 -1.79
CA TYR A 139 -13.78 2.67 -1.11
C TYR A 139 -14.16 2.81 0.37
N LYS A 140 -15.06 1.94 0.84
CA LYS A 140 -15.47 1.87 2.25
C LYS A 140 -15.90 0.47 2.65
N ASP A 141 -15.45 0.02 3.82
CA ASP A 141 -15.88 -1.24 4.44
C ASP A 141 -15.72 -2.47 3.52
N GLY A 142 -14.66 -2.47 2.68
CA GLY A 142 -14.41 -3.55 1.73
C GLY A 142 -15.28 -3.50 0.48
N ILE A 143 -15.91 -2.37 0.18
CA ILE A 143 -16.80 -2.16 -0.97
C ILE A 143 -16.28 -0.97 -1.77
N ILE A 144 -16.19 -1.14 -3.10
CA ILE A 144 -15.85 -0.07 -4.04
C ILE A 144 -17.15 0.50 -4.58
N HIS A 145 -17.36 1.80 -4.44
CA HIS A 145 -18.50 2.52 -4.95
C HIS A 145 -18.08 3.39 -6.13
N ILE A 146 -18.78 3.29 -7.26
CA ILE A 146 -18.52 4.08 -8.47
C ILE A 146 -19.78 4.86 -8.83
N ASN A 147 -19.63 6.17 -9.03
CA ASN A 147 -20.75 7.04 -9.38
C ASN A 147 -21.07 6.95 -10.89
N MET A 148 -22.34 6.91 -11.23
CA MET A 148 -22.85 7.05 -12.60
C MET A 148 -22.81 8.49 -13.08
N THR A 149 -22.91 9.45 -12.18
CA THR A 149 -22.99 10.87 -12.50
C THR A 149 -21.70 11.60 -12.18
N ILE A 150 -20.66 11.22 -12.92
CA ILE A 150 -19.39 11.94 -12.97
C ILE A 150 -19.63 13.27 -13.73
N GLN A 151 -19.67 14.39 -12.99
CA GLN A 151 -20.05 15.69 -13.51
C GLN A 151 -19.00 16.35 -14.41
N ASP A 152 -17.72 16.06 -14.19
CA ASP A 152 -16.67 16.50 -15.09
C ASP A 152 -16.85 15.74 -16.40
N ARG A 153 -17.38 16.39 -17.45
CA ARG A 153 -17.73 15.77 -18.75
C ARG A 153 -16.60 15.85 -19.78
N THR A 154 -15.36 16.10 -19.37
CA THR A 154 -14.20 16.02 -20.28
C THR A 154 -13.85 14.56 -20.59
N GLY A 155 -14.42 13.98 -21.65
CA GLY A 155 -14.19 12.60 -22.06
C GLY A 155 -15.30 11.60 -21.69
N PRO A 156 -15.33 10.40 -22.31
CA PRO A 156 -16.32 9.35 -22.07
C PRO A 156 -16.47 8.91 -20.60
N LEU A 157 -17.69 8.57 -20.19
CA LEU A 157 -17.99 8.14 -18.82
C LEU A 157 -17.22 6.87 -18.43
N GLY A 158 -17.12 5.89 -19.35
CA GLY A 158 -16.45 4.62 -19.09
C GLY A 158 -14.96 4.80 -18.73
N GLU A 159 -14.25 5.66 -19.44
CA GLU A 159 -12.84 5.98 -19.19
C GLU A 159 -12.63 6.53 -17.78
N LYS A 160 -13.47 7.48 -17.37
CA LYS A 160 -13.43 8.05 -16.02
C LYS A 160 -13.74 7.03 -14.95
N GLN A 161 -14.76 6.20 -15.16
CA GLN A 161 -15.11 5.14 -14.23
C GLN A 161 -13.97 4.13 -14.09
N LEU A 162 -13.21 3.84 -15.14
CA LEU A 162 -12.02 3.00 -15.08
C LEU A 162 -10.87 3.65 -14.31
N ALA A 163 -10.64 4.95 -14.49
CA ALA A 163 -9.65 5.68 -13.70
C ALA A 163 -10.02 5.71 -12.20
N VAL A 164 -11.30 5.91 -11.88
CA VAL A 164 -11.83 5.82 -10.51
C VAL A 164 -11.73 4.38 -9.98
N LEU A 165 -12.02 3.37 -10.79
CA LEU A 165 -11.86 1.98 -10.38
C LEU A 165 -10.43 1.68 -9.96
N LEU A 166 -9.44 2.08 -10.76
CA LEU A 166 -8.03 1.90 -10.41
C LEU A 166 -7.66 2.66 -9.13
N HIS A 167 -8.19 3.87 -8.96
CA HIS A 167 -8.05 4.69 -7.76
C HIS A 167 -8.54 3.94 -6.50
N GLU A 168 -9.78 3.45 -6.53
CA GLU A 168 -10.39 2.78 -5.39
C GLU A 168 -9.81 1.38 -5.13
N MET A 169 -9.35 0.69 -6.17
CA MET A 169 -8.60 -0.57 -6.03
C MET A 169 -7.29 -0.36 -5.27
N LEU A 170 -6.59 0.77 -5.48
CA LEU A 170 -5.41 1.09 -4.69
C LEU A 170 -5.76 1.32 -3.21
N HIS A 171 -6.85 2.04 -2.91
CA HIS A 171 -7.30 2.21 -1.53
C HIS A 171 -7.60 0.86 -0.88
N ALA A 172 -8.31 -0.02 -1.57
CA ALA A 172 -8.59 -1.37 -1.09
C ALA A 172 -7.33 -2.18 -0.84
N PHE A 173 -6.36 -2.14 -1.77
CA PHE A 173 -5.09 -2.86 -1.63
C PHE A 173 -4.30 -2.38 -0.41
N LEU A 174 -4.17 -1.07 -0.24
CA LEU A 174 -3.43 -0.50 0.88
C LEU A 174 -4.13 -0.81 2.20
N ASP A 175 -5.45 -0.69 2.28
CA ASP A 175 -6.24 -1.03 3.47
C ASP A 175 -6.03 -2.49 3.88
N LEU A 176 -6.13 -3.43 2.93
CA LEU A 176 -5.99 -4.86 3.19
C LEU A 176 -4.58 -5.26 3.65
N TYR A 177 -3.54 -4.69 3.06
CA TYR A 177 -2.18 -5.24 3.22
C TYR A 177 -1.25 -4.41 4.11
N THR A 178 -1.51 -3.12 4.30
CA THR A 178 -0.58 -2.27 5.05
C THR A 178 -0.65 -2.52 6.55
N CYS A 179 0.51 -2.59 7.19
CA CYS A 179 0.65 -2.72 8.62
C CYS A 179 0.29 -1.40 9.34
N ASN A 180 -0.71 -1.47 10.21
CA ASN A 180 -1.20 -0.35 11.00
C ASN A 180 -0.67 -0.35 12.45
N CYS A 181 0.50 -0.94 12.69
CA CYS A 181 1.08 -0.92 14.03
C CYS A 181 1.66 0.48 14.35
N SER A 182 1.62 0.87 15.63
CA SER A 182 2.05 2.21 16.07
C SER A 182 3.49 2.57 15.68
N LYS A 183 4.37 1.59 15.52
CA LYS A 183 5.75 1.81 15.04
C LYS A 183 5.79 2.19 13.56
N CYS A 184 4.95 1.59 12.73
CA CYS A 184 4.84 1.92 11.30
C CYS A 184 4.21 3.29 11.11
N GLU A 185 3.11 3.56 11.83
CA GLU A 185 2.45 4.87 11.79
C GLU A 185 3.43 5.99 12.16
N LYS A 186 4.22 5.81 13.24
CA LYS A 186 5.24 6.79 13.63
C LYS A 186 6.36 6.98 12.60
N ARG A 187 6.74 5.93 11.88
CA ARG A 187 7.82 5.97 10.88
C ARG A 187 7.45 6.69 9.59
N THR A 188 6.16 6.85 9.32
CA THR A 188 5.67 7.45 8.08
C THR A 188 4.91 8.75 8.31
N ALA A 189 4.62 9.12 9.57
CA ALA A 189 3.86 10.31 9.92
C ALA A 189 4.44 11.61 9.34
N ASP A 190 5.77 11.77 9.34
CA ASP A 190 6.48 12.91 8.75
C ASP A 190 6.37 12.96 7.22
N GLN A 191 6.09 11.82 6.60
CA GLN A 191 5.92 11.67 5.15
C GLN A 191 4.44 11.65 4.76
N GLY A 192 3.52 11.98 5.67
CA GLY A 192 2.07 11.95 5.44
C GLY A 192 1.42 10.59 5.70
N GLY A 193 2.20 9.53 5.90
CA GLY A 193 1.70 8.21 6.25
C GLY A 193 0.64 7.67 5.29
N PHE A 194 -0.44 7.14 5.86
CA PHE A 194 -1.66 6.78 5.14
C PHE A 194 -2.51 8.00 4.78
N GLY A 195 -2.29 9.12 5.45
CA GLY A 195 -3.17 10.27 5.37
C GLY A 195 -4.46 10.11 6.19
N ALA A 196 -5.13 11.24 6.44
CA ALA A 196 -6.47 11.30 7.01
C ALA A 196 -7.55 10.84 6.01
N THR A 197 -7.29 11.02 4.71
CA THR A 197 -8.20 10.73 3.60
C THR A 197 -7.76 9.50 2.79
N GLY A 198 -6.61 8.90 3.10
CA GLY A 198 -6.06 7.77 2.35
C GLY A 198 -5.08 8.17 1.24
N HIS A 199 -4.95 9.46 0.92
CA HIS A 199 -4.07 9.96 -0.14
C HIS A 199 -2.70 10.43 0.36
N GLY A 200 -2.18 9.80 1.42
CA GLY A 200 -0.82 10.07 1.89
C GLY A 200 0.26 9.68 0.89
N SER A 201 1.53 9.91 1.22
CA SER A 201 2.63 9.66 0.28
C SER A 201 2.72 8.23 -0.22
N THR A 202 2.30 7.23 0.55
CA THR A 202 2.28 5.82 0.09
C THR A 202 1.33 5.66 -1.09
N TRP A 203 0.13 6.23 -0.99
CA TRP A 203 -0.86 6.21 -2.05
C TRP A 203 -0.37 6.97 -3.28
N ALA A 204 0.08 8.22 -3.12
CA ALA A 204 0.54 9.04 -4.25
C ALA A 204 1.77 8.43 -4.97
N ASN A 205 2.71 7.87 -4.21
CA ASN A 205 3.86 7.16 -4.78
C ASN A 205 3.47 5.89 -5.54
N SER A 206 2.32 5.29 -5.24
CA SER A 206 1.84 4.10 -5.95
C SER A 206 1.03 4.53 -7.18
N MET A 207 0.05 5.42 -6.98
CA MET A 207 -0.90 5.83 -8.02
C MET A 207 -0.21 6.46 -9.22
N ILE A 208 0.85 7.26 -9.04
CA ILE A 208 1.55 7.87 -10.17
C ILE A 208 2.13 6.83 -11.15
N TYR A 209 2.57 5.67 -10.66
CA TYR A 209 3.09 4.61 -11.53
C TYR A 209 1.95 3.77 -12.11
N LEU A 210 0.90 3.48 -11.34
CA LEU A 210 -0.28 2.77 -11.84
C LEU A 210 -0.95 3.57 -12.98
N GLN A 211 -1.20 4.86 -12.77
CA GLN A 211 -1.76 5.77 -13.77
C GLN A 211 -0.88 5.83 -15.03
N LYS A 212 0.44 6.06 -14.88
CA LYS A 212 1.37 6.08 -16.02
C LYS A 212 1.40 4.75 -16.76
N SER A 213 1.32 3.63 -16.05
CA SER A 213 1.30 2.32 -16.69
C SER A 213 0.02 2.10 -17.47
N LEU A 214 -1.15 2.41 -16.90
CA LEU A 214 -2.42 2.30 -17.61
C LEU A 214 -2.43 3.21 -18.85
N ALA A 215 -1.95 4.46 -18.72
CA ALA A 215 -1.90 5.42 -19.81
C ALA A 215 -1.06 4.97 -21.02
N ARG A 216 -0.07 4.09 -20.83
CA ARG A 216 0.71 3.52 -21.94
C ARG A 216 -0.04 2.43 -22.70
N GLN A 217 -1.07 1.84 -22.08
CA GLN A 217 -1.77 0.66 -22.58
C GLN A 217 -3.13 0.97 -23.19
N VAL A 218 -3.61 2.19 -23.01
CA VAL A 218 -4.94 2.63 -23.46
C VAL A 218 -4.83 3.83 -24.39
N GLY A 219 -5.82 4.03 -25.25
CA GLY A 219 -5.87 5.14 -26.21
C GLY A 219 -6.40 6.47 -25.66
N TRP A 220 -6.60 6.60 -24.35
CA TRP A 220 -7.23 7.75 -23.70
C TRP A 220 -6.38 8.32 -22.55
N ASP A 221 -6.64 9.57 -22.16
CA ASP A 221 -5.88 10.24 -21.10
C ASP A 221 -6.30 9.77 -19.71
N VAL A 222 -5.39 9.09 -19.02
CA VAL A 222 -5.67 8.51 -17.70
C VAL A 222 -5.33 9.53 -16.61
N ASP A 223 -6.38 10.06 -15.97
CA ASP A 223 -6.26 10.83 -14.73
C ASP A 223 -6.94 10.11 -13.56
N CYS A 224 -6.14 9.59 -12.64
CA CYS A 224 -6.63 8.97 -11.40
C CYS A 224 -6.76 9.98 -10.25
N GLY A 225 -6.68 11.28 -10.52
CA GLY A 225 -6.88 12.35 -9.56
C GLY A 225 -5.75 12.50 -8.54
N VAL A 226 -4.50 12.21 -8.91
CA VAL A 226 -3.34 12.24 -7.98
C VAL A 226 -3.15 13.62 -7.36
N GLU A 227 -3.15 14.67 -8.18
CA GLU A 227 -3.01 16.06 -7.71
C GLU A 227 -4.12 16.42 -6.73
N ARG A 228 -5.37 16.13 -7.09
CA ARG A 228 -6.54 16.41 -6.26
C ARG A 228 -6.52 15.62 -4.95
N GLY A 229 -6.21 14.33 -5.00
CA GLY A 229 -6.10 13.48 -3.81
C GLY A 229 -5.04 14.00 -2.82
N VAL A 230 -3.87 14.40 -3.33
CA VAL A 230 -2.81 15.00 -2.50
C VAL A 230 -3.28 16.30 -1.87
N TYR A 231 -3.97 17.19 -2.60
CA TYR A 231 -4.51 18.43 -2.03
C TYR A 231 -5.59 18.19 -0.97
N THR A 232 -6.50 17.25 -1.23
CA THR A 232 -7.51 16.81 -0.26
C THR A 232 -6.85 16.32 1.03
N GLU A 233 -5.77 15.55 0.93
CA GLU A 233 -5.00 15.11 2.09
C GLU A 233 -4.30 16.26 2.82
N MET A 234 -3.67 17.18 2.10
CA MET A 234 -3.02 18.36 2.68
C MET A 234 -4.00 19.19 3.50
N ASN A 235 -5.22 19.38 2.99
CA ASN A 235 -6.28 20.11 3.68
C ASN A 235 -6.81 19.36 4.91
N ALA A 236 -6.95 18.04 4.82
CA ALA A 236 -7.54 17.23 5.89
C ALA A 236 -6.59 16.95 7.06
N SER A 237 -5.30 16.71 6.80
CA SER A 237 -4.33 16.35 7.85
C SER A 237 -3.34 17.46 8.20
N GLY A 238 -3.25 18.52 7.38
CA GLY A 238 -2.22 19.54 7.50
C GLY A 238 -0.82 19.06 7.10
N TRP A 239 -0.69 17.83 6.58
CA TRP A 239 0.55 17.34 5.99
C TRP A 239 0.92 18.19 4.76
N GLN A 240 2.21 18.36 4.51
CA GLN A 240 2.74 19.07 3.35
C GLN A 240 3.78 18.18 2.65
N PRO A 241 3.58 17.83 1.37
CA PRO A 241 4.60 17.17 0.58
C PRO A 241 5.86 18.02 0.46
N ARG A 242 7.01 17.36 0.41
CA ARG A 242 8.28 18.03 0.12
C ARG A 242 8.39 18.36 -1.37
N PRO A 243 9.23 19.33 -1.78
CA PRO A 243 9.40 19.69 -3.19
C PRO A 243 9.70 18.49 -4.10
N GLU A 244 10.57 17.58 -3.67
CA GLU A 244 10.91 16.35 -4.42
C GLU A 244 9.76 15.32 -4.49
N GLN A 245 8.72 15.51 -3.70
CA GLN A 245 7.50 14.70 -3.80
C GLN A 245 6.58 15.27 -4.88
N PHE A 246 6.37 16.59 -4.89
CA PHE A 246 5.60 17.26 -5.95
C PHE A 246 6.19 16.99 -7.34
N GLU A 247 7.50 17.15 -7.50
CA GLU A 247 8.20 16.90 -8.76
C GLU A 247 8.00 15.45 -9.24
N ARG A 248 8.22 14.47 -8.35
CA ARG A 248 8.03 13.05 -8.66
C ARG A 248 6.60 12.70 -9.05
N TRP A 249 5.62 13.36 -8.44
CA TRP A 249 4.20 13.16 -8.74
C TRP A 249 3.70 14.03 -9.91
N ASN A 250 4.59 14.81 -10.53
CA ASN A 250 4.27 15.76 -11.59
C ASN A 250 3.16 16.76 -11.20
N ILE A 251 3.11 17.13 -9.92
CA ILE A 251 2.15 18.11 -9.40
C ILE A 251 2.82 19.49 -9.44
N LYS A 252 2.17 20.45 -10.10
CA LYS A 252 2.71 21.81 -10.22
C LYS A 252 2.63 22.52 -8.88
N SER A 253 3.79 22.89 -8.32
CA SER A 253 3.90 23.58 -7.04
C SER A 253 3.18 24.94 -7.00
N SER A 254 2.94 25.56 -8.17
CA SER A 254 2.19 26.82 -8.31
C SER A 254 0.74 26.75 -7.85
N HIS A 255 0.14 25.55 -7.77
CA HIS A 255 -1.22 25.36 -7.30
C HIS A 255 -1.31 25.00 -5.81
N VAL A 256 -0.18 24.95 -5.09
CA VAL A 256 -0.17 24.61 -3.67
C VAL A 256 -0.76 25.77 -2.86
N PRO A 257 -1.96 25.62 -2.26
CA PRO A 257 -2.46 26.61 -1.33
C PRO A 257 -1.50 26.64 -0.14
N GLN A 258 -1.00 27.81 0.23
CA GLN A 258 -0.25 27.91 1.48
C GLN A 258 -1.21 27.61 2.63
N VAL A 259 -1.15 26.40 3.17
CA VAL A 259 -1.90 26.03 4.37
C VAL A 259 -1.38 26.94 5.48
N LYS A 260 -2.20 27.92 5.85
CA LYS A 260 -1.93 28.77 7.01
C LYS A 260 -1.73 27.85 8.20
N LYS A 261 -0.52 27.81 8.76
CA LYS A 261 -0.22 27.07 9.99
C LYS A 261 -1.09 27.64 11.11
N HIS A 262 -2.29 27.09 11.31
CA HIS A 262 -3.03 27.31 12.54
C HIS A 262 -2.25 26.56 13.64
N HIS A 263 -1.49 27.33 14.42
CA HIS A 263 -0.87 26.89 15.65
C HIS A 263 -1.96 26.61 16.70
N GLU A 264 -2.65 25.49 16.56
CA GLU A 264 -3.45 24.95 17.66
C GLU A 264 -2.82 23.64 18.15
N ARG A 265 -2.17 23.74 19.32
CA ARG A 265 -1.79 22.60 20.15
C ARG A 265 -3.08 21.91 20.63
N GLY A 266 -3.66 21.07 19.80
CA GLY A 266 -4.91 20.36 20.08
C GLY A 266 -4.74 18.84 20.11
N LYS A 267 -4.77 18.27 21.32
CA LYS A 267 -4.95 16.87 21.73
C LYS A 267 -5.23 15.85 20.59
N HIS A 268 -4.40 14.80 20.54
CA HIS A 268 -4.65 13.55 19.80
C HIS A 268 -6.09 13.05 19.99
N LYS A 269 -6.98 13.32 19.02
CA LYS A 269 -8.26 12.62 18.90
C LYS A 269 -7.97 11.23 18.33
N LYS A 270 -8.44 10.19 19.03
CA LYS A 270 -8.43 8.81 18.54
C LYS A 270 -9.21 8.74 17.22
N ARG A 271 -8.66 8.05 16.21
CA ARG A 271 -9.30 7.76 14.92
C ARG A 271 -10.68 7.11 15.15
N PRO A 272 -11.75 7.55 14.46
CA PRO A 272 -12.89 6.69 14.19
C PRO A 272 -12.43 5.55 13.27
N LYS A 273 -12.84 4.32 13.57
CA LYS A 273 -12.76 3.22 12.60
C LYS A 273 -13.86 3.47 11.54
N GLY A 274 -13.47 3.56 10.27
CA GLY A 274 -14.42 3.65 9.15
C GLY A 274 -14.72 5.06 8.61
N SER A 275 -13.69 5.90 8.38
CA SER A 275 -13.90 7.11 7.57
C SER A 275 -14.00 6.73 6.09
N ALA A 276 -15.15 7.04 5.48
CA ALA A 276 -15.30 7.02 4.04
C ALA A 276 -14.30 8.03 3.43
N CYS A 277 -13.53 7.59 2.44
CA CYS A 277 -12.77 8.50 1.60
C CYS A 277 -13.76 9.20 0.67
N VAL A 278 -13.84 10.52 0.70
CA VAL A 278 -14.65 11.29 -0.24
C VAL A 278 -13.65 11.92 -1.20
N VAL A 279 -13.58 11.39 -2.42
CA VAL A 279 -13.00 12.13 -3.55
C VAL A 279 -13.87 13.39 -3.71
N MET A 280 -13.26 14.56 -3.90
CA MET A 280 -13.96 15.82 -4.23
C MET A 280 -13.71 16.21 -5.67
#